data_AF-A0A1Y1NIQ8-F1
#
_entry.id   AF-A0A1Y1NIQ8-F1
#
_cell.length_a   1.000
_cell.length_b   1.000
_cell.length_c   1.000
_cell.angle_alpha   90.00
_cell.angle_beta   90.00
_cell.angle_gamma   90.00
#
_symmetry.space_group_name_H-M   'P 1'
#
loop_
_entity.id
_entity.type
_entity.pdbx_description
1 polymer ?
#
loop_
_entity_poly.entity_id
_entity_poly.type
_entity_poly.pdbx_seq_one_letter_code
_entity_poly.pdbx_strand_id
1 'polypeptide(L)'
;VIEPDCGQERFLTDDPVKLLLRGEFERVPVITTVTAEEFKYVAWNLLDNATWLREMDENFEKIAPIEFIYETDTENSKHISRELRKFYLGDGPLTEKSLPQLGKLYADGVIGFGVNRAAK
;
A
#
# COMPACT_ATOMS: atom_id res chain seq x y z
N VAL A 1 -3.46 -5.38 15.13
CA VAL A 1 -3.98 -6.08 16.33
C VAL A 1 -3.77 -5.14 17.51
N ILE A 2 -4.80 -4.84 18.29
CA ILE A 2 -4.69 -4.08 19.55
C ILE A 2 -4.80 -5.12 20.67
N GLU A 3 -3.90 -5.08 21.65
CA GLU A 3 -3.87 -6.11 22.67
C GLU A 3 -5.01 -5.93 23.69
N PRO A 4 -5.78 -7.00 23.98
CA PRO A 4 -6.81 -6.94 25.01
C PRO A 4 -6.16 -6.72 26.38
N ASP A 5 -6.89 -6.02 27.26
CA ASP A 5 -6.49 -5.88 28.64
C ASP A 5 -6.84 -7.15 29.42
N CYS A 6 -5.81 -7.94 29.76
CA CYS A 6 -5.96 -9.12 30.61
C CYS A 6 -5.09 -9.04 31.87
N GLY A 7 -4.64 -7.83 32.27
CA GLY A 7 -3.84 -7.58 33.47
C GLY A 7 -2.32 -7.73 33.32
N GLN A 8 -1.83 -8.06 32.13
CA GLN A 8 -0.40 -8.07 31.78
C GLN A 8 0.03 -6.77 31.08
N GLU A 9 1.34 -6.54 31.01
CA GLU A 9 1.92 -5.49 30.18
C GLU A 9 1.59 -5.71 28.70
N ARG A 10 1.24 -4.63 28.00
CA ARG A 10 0.88 -4.64 26.57
C ARG A 10 1.88 -3.82 25.78
N PHE A 11 2.35 -4.36 24.68
CA PHE A 11 3.21 -3.68 23.71
C PHE A 11 2.44 -2.64 22.87
N LEU A 12 1.25 -2.97 22.38
CA LEU A 12 0.41 -2.09 21.55
C LEU A 12 -0.99 -1.91 22.16
N THR A 13 -1.14 -0.80 22.89
CA THR A 13 -2.29 -0.49 23.74
C THR A 13 -3.48 0.12 23.00
N ASP A 14 -3.26 0.72 21.83
CA ASP A 14 -4.25 1.38 20.98
C ASP A 14 -3.74 1.39 19.52
N ASP A 15 -4.50 1.98 18.61
CA ASP A 15 -4.11 2.21 17.23
C ASP A 15 -2.81 3.04 17.14
N PRO A 16 -1.77 2.58 16.42
CA PRO A 16 -0.49 3.28 16.31
C PRO A 16 -0.62 4.72 15.79
N VAL A 17 -1.54 4.99 14.86
CA VAL A 17 -1.76 6.34 14.32
C VAL A 17 -2.36 7.23 15.39
N LYS A 18 -3.27 6.72 16.23
CA LYS A 18 -3.81 7.48 17.36
C LYS A 18 -2.75 7.78 18.40
N LEU A 19 -1.94 6.79 18.78
CA LEU A 19 -0.83 6.97 19.72
C LEU A 19 0.14 8.05 19.23
N LEU A 20 0.52 7.99 17.95
CA LEU A 20 1.39 8.99 17.33
C LEU A 20 0.78 10.39 17.38
N LEU A 21 -0.50 10.53 17.00
CA LEU A 21 -1.21 11.82 17.00
C LEU A 21 -1.40 12.40 18.42
N ARG A 22 -1.54 11.55 19.44
CA ARG A 22 -1.60 11.97 20.86
C ARG A 22 -0.22 12.26 21.44
N GLY A 23 0.86 11.93 20.73
CA GLY A 23 2.23 12.07 21.24
C GLY A 23 2.60 11.00 22.27
N GLU A 24 1.86 9.89 22.31
CA GLU A 24 2.07 8.73 23.20
C GLU A 24 3.08 7.77 22.58
N PHE A 25 4.29 8.27 22.36
CA PHE A 25 5.43 7.50 21.84
C PHE A 25 6.74 8.11 22.35
N GLU A 26 7.82 7.33 22.29
CA GLU A 26 9.14 7.81 22.68
C GLU A 26 9.71 8.80 21.67
N ARG A 27 10.05 10.02 22.13
CA ARG A 27 10.55 11.10 21.28
C ARG A 27 12.06 11.02 21.14
N VAL A 28 12.50 10.13 20.27
CA VAL A 28 13.92 9.96 19.90
C VAL A 28 14.17 10.39 18.45
N PRO A 29 15.41 10.76 18.08
CA PRO A 29 15.74 11.03 16.68
C PRO A 29 15.55 9.78 15.81
N VAL A 30 14.84 9.92 14.69
CA VAL A 30 14.57 8.84 13.72
C VAL A 30 15.01 9.27 12.33
N ILE A 31 15.59 8.33 11.56
CA ILE A 31 15.85 8.46 10.13
C ILE A 31 15.04 7.38 9.43
N THR A 32 14.32 7.76 8.36
CA THR A 32 13.54 6.84 7.53
C THR A 32 13.79 7.13 6.06
N THR A 33 13.74 6.10 5.22
CA THR A 33 14.06 6.16 3.79
C THR A 33 13.27 5.11 3.01
N VAL A 34 13.19 5.28 1.69
CA VAL A 34 12.69 4.27 0.73
C VAL A 34 13.69 4.13 -0.41
N THR A 35 13.76 2.96 -1.04
CA THR A 35 14.58 2.77 -2.24
C THR A 35 13.86 3.23 -3.50
N ALA A 36 14.60 3.53 -4.57
CA ALA A 36 14.00 4.02 -5.82
C ALA A 36 13.09 3.00 -6.53
N GLU A 37 13.34 1.70 -6.32
CA GLU A 37 12.64 0.59 -6.99
C GLU A 37 11.98 -0.34 -5.96
N GLU A 38 11.53 0.25 -4.85
CA GLU A 38 10.88 -0.42 -3.74
C GLU A 38 9.71 -1.29 -4.23
N PHE A 39 9.63 -2.55 -3.79
CA PHE A 39 8.62 -3.53 -4.23
C PHE A 39 8.50 -3.80 -5.74
N LYS A 40 9.42 -3.32 -6.60
CA LYS A 40 9.35 -3.58 -8.06
C LYS A 40 9.37 -5.06 -8.43
N TYR A 41 9.98 -5.91 -7.60
CA TYR A 41 9.98 -7.35 -7.82
C TYR A 41 8.56 -7.95 -7.78
N VAL A 42 7.62 -7.35 -7.04
CA VAL A 42 6.21 -7.77 -7.01
C VAL A 42 5.56 -7.49 -8.36
N ALA A 43 5.77 -6.30 -8.90
CA ALA A 43 5.30 -5.95 -10.25
C ALA A 43 5.88 -6.88 -11.33
N TRP A 44 7.15 -7.28 -11.20
CA TRP A 44 7.76 -8.26 -12.11
C TRP A 44 7.09 -9.63 -12.01
N ASN A 45 6.92 -10.17 -10.80
CA ASN A 45 6.24 -11.46 -10.58
C ASN A 45 4.80 -11.46 -11.10
N LEU A 46 4.09 -10.33 -10.97
CA LEU A 46 2.73 -10.17 -11.49
C LEU A 46 2.72 -10.27 -13.01
N LEU A 47 3.63 -9.56 -13.69
CA LEU A 47 3.71 -9.54 -15.15
C LEU A 47 4.19 -10.88 -15.73
N ASP A 48 5.04 -11.62 -15.00
CA ASP A 48 5.53 -12.95 -15.41
C ASP A 48 4.50 -14.08 -15.17
N ASN A 49 3.44 -13.81 -14.39
CA ASN A 49 2.38 -14.77 -14.12
C ASN A 49 1.09 -14.42 -14.87
N ALA A 50 0.80 -15.15 -15.95
CA ALA A 50 -0.36 -14.91 -16.81
C ALA A 50 -1.70 -14.88 -16.06
N THR A 51 -1.88 -15.71 -15.02
CA THR A 51 -3.11 -15.71 -14.22
C THR A 51 -3.20 -14.44 -13.39
N TRP A 52 -2.12 -14.06 -12.69
CA TRP A 52 -2.12 -12.87 -11.84
C TRP A 52 -2.25 -11.58 -12.65
N LEU A 53 -1.56 -11.51 -13.79
CA LEU A 53 -1.70 -10.43 -14.76
C LEU A 53 -3.15 -10.27 -15.22
N ARG A 54 -3.78 -11.37 -15.66
CA ARG A 54 -5.17 -11.34 -16.13
C ARG A 54 -6.12 -10.86 -15.03
N GLU A 55 -5.96 -11.39 -13.82
CA GLU A 55 -6.78 -10.96 -12.68
C GLU A 55 -6.59 -9.47 -12.38
N MET A 56 -5.35 -8.99 -12.30
CA MET A 56 -5.07 -7.57 -12.03
C MET A 56 -5.64 -6.64 -13.10
N ASP A 57 -5.57 -7.02 -14.38
CA ASP A 57 -6.04 -6.19 -15.48
C ASP A 57 -7.58 -6.19 -15.59
N GLU A 58 -8.22 -7.35 -15.45
CA GLU A 58 -9.68 -7.51 -15.56
C GLU A 58 -10.44 -7.07 -14.29
N ASN A 59 -9.83 -7.24 -13.11
CA ASN A 59 -10.48 -7.06 -11.81
C ASN A 59 -9.80 -6.01 -10.93
N PHE A 60 -9.17 -4.98 -11.54
CA PHE A 60 -8.38 -3.98 -10.83
C PHE A 60 -9.13 -3.33 -9.65
N GLU A 61 -10.40 -2.94 -9.81
CA GLU A 61 -11.22 -2.32 -8.75
C GLU A 61 -11.43 -3.22 -7.52
N LYS A 62 -11.29 -4.54 -7.69
CA LYS A 62 -11.41 -5.54 -6.62
C LYS A 62 -10.07 -5.88 -5.99
N ILE A 63 -8.99 -5.89 -6.79
CA ILE A 63 -7.66 -6.35 -6.37
C ILE A 63 -6.83 -5.22 -5.79
N ALA A 64 -6.87 -4.03 -6.38
CA ALA A 64 -6.08 -2.88 -5.94
C ALA A 64 -6.28 -2.50 -4.46
N PRO A 65 -7.50 -2.55 -3.87
CA PRO A 65 -7.68 -2.31 -2.43
C PRO A 65 -6.89 -3.28 -1.54
N ILE A 66 -6.75 -4.53 -1.99
CA ILE A 66 -6.04 -5.58 -1.26
C ILE A 66 -4.52 -5.38 -1.42
N GLU A 67 -4.06 -5.17 -2.66
CA GLU A 67 -2.63 -5.00 -2.98
C GLU A 67 -2.03 -3.72 -2.38
N PHE A 68 -2.81 -2.64 -2.31
CA PHE A 68 -2.35 -1.32 -1.83
C PHE A 68 -2.97 -0.90 -0.49
N ILE A 69 -3.55 -1.86 0.24
CA ILE A 69 -3.86 -1.76 1.68
C ILE A 69 -4.79 -0.57 2.00
N TYR A 70 -5.87 -0.42 1.24
CA TYR A 70 -6.96 0.50 1.56
C TYR A 70 -8.29 -0.26 1.70
N GLU A 71 -9.36 0.45 2.07
CA GLU A 71 -10.64 -0.18 2.38
C GLU A 71 -11.19 -0.98 1.19
N THR A 72 -11.80 -2.15 1.45
CA THR A 72 -12.37 -3.02 0.41
C THR A 72 -13.89 -2.87 0.34
N ASP A 73 -14.48 -3.29 -0.78
CA ASP A 73 -15.93 -3.48 -0.93
C ASP A 73 -16.79 -2.22 -0.71
N THR A 74 -16.28 -1.04 -1.08
CA THR A 74 -17.02 0.22 -1.03
C THR A 74 -17.02 0.96 -2.37
N GLU A 75 -17.96 1.90 -2.56
CA GLU A 75 -17.91 2.79 -3.74
C GLU A 75 -16.69 3.71 -3.73
N ASN A 76 -16.20 4.06 -2.53
CA ASN A 76 -14.97 4.83 -2.39
C ASN A 76 -13.75 4.01 -2.83
N SER A 77 -13.67 2.72 -2.46
CA SER A 77 -12.56 1.86 -2.88
C SER A 77 -12.51 1.67 -4.39
N LYS A 78 -13.67 1.55 -5.05
CA LYS A 78 -13.75 1.53 -6.52
C LYS A 78 -13.27 2.85 -7.13
N HIS A 79 -13.68 3.98 -6.55
CA HIS A 79 -13.24 5.30 -7.01
C HIS A 79 -11.71 5.46 -6.88
N ILE A 80 -11.14 5.16 -5.72
CA ILE A 80 -9.69 5.19 -5.49
C ILE A 80 -8.97 4.29 -6.50
N SER A 81 -9.46 3.05 -6.69
CA SER A 81 -8.88 2.11 -7.65
C SER A 81 -8.84 2.68 -9.07
N ARG A 82 -9.92 3.32 -9.53
CA ARG A 82 -9.95 3.97 -10.85
C ARG A 82 -8.94 5.10 -10.96
N GLU A 83 -8.83 5.94 -9.94
CA GLU A 83 -7.87 7.05 -9.92
C GLU A 83 -6.42 6.54 -9.92
N LEU A 84 -6.11 5.50 -9.14
CA LEU A 84 -4.79 4.86 -9.13
C LEU A 84 -4.46 4.24 -10.50
N ARG A 85 -5.39 3.48 -11.09
CA ARG A 85 -5.20 2.88 -12.42
C ARG A 85 -4.91 3.95 -13.46
N LYS A 86 -5.72 5.02 -13.48
CA LYS A 86 -5.57 6.14 -14.42
C LYS A 86 -4.25 6.87 -14.24
N PHE A 87 -3.83 7.13 -13.01
CA PHE A 87 -2.62 7.90 -12.72
C PHE A 87 -1.34 7.12 -13.08
N TYR A 88 -1.25 5.85 -12.72
CA TYR A 88 -0.03 5.06 -12.93
C TYR A 88 -0.04 4.27 -14.24
N LEU A 89 -1.15 3.61 -14.56
CA LEU A 89 -1.19 2.55 -15.58
C LEU A 89 -1.86 3.01 -16.88
N GLY A 90 -2.66 4.08 -16.81
CA GLY A 90 -3.37 4.65 -17.94
C GLY A 90 -4.49 3.74 -18.47
N ASP A 91 -4.84 3.95 -19.73
CA ASP A 91 -5.84 3.16 -20.44
C ASP A 91 -5.17 2.04 -21.24
N GLY A 92 -5.82 0.89 -21.34
CA GLY A 92 -5.33 -0.29 -22.05
C GLY A 92 -4.82 -1.41 -21.14
N PRO A 93 -4.38 -2.53 -21.74
CA PRO A 93 -4.02 -3.73 -21.01
C PRO A 93 -2.64 -3.61 -20.34
N LEU A 94 -2.48 -4.33 -19.24
CA LEU A 94 -1.17 -4.47 -18.59
C LEU A 94 -0.26 -5.37 -19.43
N THR A 95 0.98 -4.92 -19.62
CA THR A 95 2.02 -5.63 -20.39
C THR A 95 3.37 -5.46 -19.70
N GLU A 96 4.42 -6.11 -20.21
CA GLU A 96 5.79 -5.90 -19.74
C GLU A 96 6.21 -4.42 -19.71
N LYS A 97 5.67 -3.60 -20.63
CA LYS A 97 5.93 -2.15 -20.68
C LYS A 97 5.33 -1.40 -19.48
N SER A 98 4.37 -1.98 -18.77
CA SER A 98 3.77 -1.43 -17.58
C SER A 98 4.68 -1.53 -16.35
N LEU A 99 5.74 -2.35 -16.39
CA LEU A 99 6.61 -2.65 -15.24
C LEU A 99 7.11 -1.39 -14.49
N PRO A 100 7.61 -0.32 -15.14
CA PRO A 100 8.11 0.84 -14.40
C PRO A 100 7.01 1.54 -13.59
N GLN A 101 5.82 1.71 -14.16
CA GLN A 101 4.73 2.41 -13.48
C GLN A 101 4.00 1.53 -12.48
N LEU A 102 3.86 0.24 -12.78
CA LEU A 102 3.33 -0.72 -11.82
C LEU A 102 4.27 -0.87 -10.61
N GLY A 103 5.58 -0.91 -10.83
CA GLY A 103 6.58 -0.88 -9.76
C GLY A 103 6.47 0.38 -8.91
N LYS A 104 6.29 1.55 -9.54
CA LYS A 104 6.08 2.81 -8.81
C LYS A 104 4.78 2.81 -7.99
N LEU A 105 3.68 2.29 -8.55
CA LEU A 105 2.41 2.15 -7.82
C LEU A 105 2.58 1.26 -6.58
N TYR A 106 3.29 0.14 -6.69
CA TYR A 106 3.63 -0.69 -5.53
C TYR A 106 4.49 0.04 -4.51
N ALA A 107 5.55 0.74 -4.96
CA ALA A 107 6.41 1.53 -4.08
C ALA A 107 5.60 2.57 -3.29
N ASP A 108 4.80 3.38 -3.98
CA ASP A 108 4.05 4.48 -3.38
C ASP A 108 2.90 3.97 -2.50
N GLY A 109 2.15 2.96 -2.97
CA GLY A 109 0.98 2.40 -2.29
C GLY A 109 1.32 1.57 -1.06
N VAL A 110 2.36 0.73 -1.12
CA VAL A 110 2.69 -0.19 -0.01
C VAL A 110 3.50 0.51 1.09
N ILE A 111 4.43 1.40 0.76
CA ILE A 111 5.36 1.96 1.77
C ILE A 111 5.67 3.45 1.61
N GLY A 112 5.75 3.97 0.39
CA GLY A 112 6.16 5.35 0.12
C GLY A 112 5.25 6.37 0.81
N PHE A 113 3.93 6.18 0.70
CA PHE A 113 2.95 7.03 1.39
C PHE A 113 3.10 6.98 2.92
N GLY A 114 3.23 5.78 3.49
CA GLY A 114 3.36 5.59 4.93
C GLY A 114 4.62 6.25 5.49
N VAL A 115 5.77 6.05 4.85
CA VAL A 115 7.04 6.69 5.23
C VAL A 115 6.96 8.21 5.10
N ASN A 116 6.36 8.73 4.03
CA ASN A 116 6.20 10.17 3.85
C ASN A 116 5.35 10.80 4.97
N ARG A 117 4.27 10.12 5.38
CA ARG A 117 3.42 10.57 6.48
C ARG A 117 4.10 10.47 7.84
N ALA A 118 4.90 9.43 8.09
CA ALA A 118 5.60 9.26 9.36
C ALA A 118 6.72 10.30 9.56
N ALA A 119 7.31 10.80 8.48
CA ALA A 119 8.39 11.79 8.53
C ALA A 119 7.91 13.25 8.70
N LYS A 120 6.61 13.51 8.58
CA LYS A 120 6.00 14.85 8.63
C LYS A 120 5.22 15.04 9.92
#